data_AF-A0A965DTD7-F1
#
_entry.id   AF-A0A965DTD7-F1
#
_cell.length_a   1.000
_cell.length_b   1.000
_cell.length_c   1.000
_cell.angle_alpha   90.00
_cell.angle_beta   90.00
_cell.angle_gamma   90.00
#
_symmetry.space_group_name_H-M   'P 1'
#
loop_
_entity.id
_entity.type
_entity.pdbx_description
1 polymer ?
#
loop_
_entity_poly.entity_id
_entity_poly.type
_entity_poly.pdbx_seq_one_letter_code
_entity_poly.pdbx_strand_id
1 'polypeptide(L)'
;QGLAEDSVEFINQLQGSKGVKLFAEKRASKIFEKYVSEIEKSKSLDKKVEKLTEVLTKEGFAATSDKGSGPTHTIQLCQHNCPIAHVAEKHNEFCDAELEMFNSILGVNVTRLST
;
A
#
# COMPACT_ATOMS: atom_id res chain seq x y z
N GLN A 1 -4.54 -22.64 -4.80
CA GLN A 1 -4.06 -22.36 -3.44
C GLN A 1 -2.55 -22.35 -3.47
N GLY A 2 -1.95 -21.18 -3.19
CA GLY A 2 -0.50 -20.99 -3.25
C GLY A 2 0.11 -20.95 -1.85
N LEU A 3 1.41 -21.26 -1.74
CA LEU A 3 2.18 -21.25 -0.49
C LEU A 3 2.00 -19.95 0.33
N ALA A 4 1.82 -18.82 -0.35
CA ALA A 4 1.62 -17.52 0.29
C ALA A 4 0.31 -17.41 1.07
N GLU A 5 -0.77 -18.00 0.56
CA GLU A 5 -2.06 -18.01 1.25
C GLU A 5 -2.01 -18.88 2.50
N ASP A 6 -1.51 -20.10 2.35
CA ASP A 6 -1.36 -21.07 3.46
C ASP A 6 -0.49 -20.51 4.59
N SER A 7 0.59 -19.80 4.25
CA SER A 7 1.46 -19.15 5.22
C SER A 7 0.74 -18.06 6.03
N VAL A 8 -0.09 -17.24 5.38
CA VAL A 8 -0.83 -16.17 6.05
C VAL A 8 -1.97 -16.74 6.89
N GLU A 9 -2.65 -17.76 6.38
CA GLU A 9 -3.68 -18.46 7.12
C GLU A 9 -3.12 -19.14 8.38
N PHE A 10 -1.93 -19.72 8.29
CA PHE A 10 -1.23 -20.28 9.45
C PHE A 10 -0.88 -19.21 10.51
N ILE A 11 -0.44 -18.02 10.09
CA ILE A 11 -0.21 -16.88 11.00
C ILE A 11 -1.53 -16.46 11.67
N ASN A 12 -2.63 -16.41 10.91
CA ASN A 12 -3.96 -16.12 11.44
C ASN A 12 -4.41 -17.18 12.46
N GLN A 13 -4.12 -18.46 12.25
CA GLN A 13 -4.46 -19.51 13.22
C GLN A 13 -3.65 -19.38 14.52
N LEU A 14 -2.39 -18.96 14.44
CA LEU A 14 -1.53 -18.82 15.62
C LEU A 14 -1.78 -17.55 16.43
N GLN A 15 -2.03 -16.42 15.78
CA GLN A 15 -2.10 -15.09 16.43
C GLN A 15 -3.34 -14.27 16.07
N GLY A 16 -4.29 -14.85 15.31
CA GLY A 16 -5.47 -14.15 14.81
C GLY A 16 -5.13 -13.01 13.85
N SER A 17 -6.14 -12.17 13.59
CA SER A 17 -6.01 -10.99 12.71
C SER A 17 -4.91 -10.02 13.15
N LYS A 18 -4.56 -9.98 14.44
CA LYS A 18 -3.46 -9.13 14.94
C LYS A 18 -2.10 -9.59 14.40
N GLY A 19 -1.87 -10.91 14.34
CA GLY A 19 -0.65 -11.46 13.74
C GLY A 19 -0.54 -11.17 12.25
N VAL A 20 -1.67 -11.25 11.55
CA VAL A 20 -1.76 -10.91 10.13
C VAL A 20 -1.49 -9.42 9.91
N LYS A 21 -2.07 -8.53 10.73
CA LYS A 21 -1.80 -7.08 10.67
C LYS A 21 -0.32 -6.77 10.89
N LEU A 22 0.30 -7.34 11.94
CA LEU A 22 1.73 -7.14 12.20
C LEU A 22 2.61 -7.63 11.02
N PHE A 23 2.24 -8.73 10.40
CA PHE A 23 2.95 -9.23 9.22
C PHE A 23 2.78 -8.30 8.02
N ALA A 24 1.57 -7.79 7.79
CA ALA A 24 1.27 -6.82 6.74
C ALA A 24 2.05 -5.51 6.93
N GLU A 25 2.05 -4.94 8.14
CA GLU A 25 2.82 -3.75 8.49
C GLU A 25 4.32 -3.96 8.28
N LYS A 26 4.86 -5.11 8.69
CA LYS A 26 6.27 -5.44 8.51
C LYS A 26 6.62 -5.60 7.03
N ARG A 27 5.72 -6.20 6.23
CA ARG A 27 5.89 -6.32 4.78
C ARG A 27 5.90 -4.96 4.11
N ALA A 28 4.90 -4.11 4.40
CA ALA A 28 4.82 -2.75 3.86
C ALA A 28 6.07 -1.95 4.24
N SER A 29 6.46 -1.97 5.51
CA SER A 29 7.68 -1.29 5.99
C SER A 29 8.92 -1.74 5.23
N LYS A 30 9.12 -3.04 5.01
CA LYS A 30 10.30 -3.56 4.29
C LYS A 30 10.37 -3.12 2.83
N ILE A 31 9.21 -3.00 2.18
CA ILE A 31 9.12 -2.47 0.81
C ILE A 31 9.54 -1.01 0.83
N PHE A 32 8.95 -0.23 1.73
CA PHE A 32 9.10 1.21 1.77
C PHE A 32 10.42 1.69 2.38
N GLU A 33 11.06 0.96 3.28
CA GLU A 33 12.35 1.35 3.89
C GLU A 33 13.41 1.71 2.84
N LYS A 34 13.40 1.02 1.69
CA LYS A 34 14.30 1.28 0.57
C LYS A 34 13.99 2.57 -0.20
N TYR A 35 12.75 3.03 -0.15
CA TYR A 35 12.24 4.12 -0.98
C TYR A 35 11.81 5.36 -0.19
N VAL A 36 11.58 5.24 1.13
CA VAL A 36 11.19 6.34 2.03
C VAL A 36 12.18 7.50 1.92
N SER A 37 13.48 7.22 1.97
CA SER A 37 14.52 8.24 1.82
C SER A 37 14.51 8.97 0.46
N GLU A 38 14.04 8.31 -0.60
CA GLU A 38 13.90 8.93 -1.93
C GLU A 38 12.62 9.76 -2.03
N ILE A 39 11.51 9.26 -1.45
CA ILE A 39 10.21 9.93 -1.46
C ILE A 39 10.24 11.17 -0.56
N GLU A 40 10.85 11.10 0.63
CA GLU A 40 10.95 12.23 1.56
C GLU A 40 11.79 13.40 1.03
N LYS A 41 12.78 13.13 0.16
CA LYS A 41 13.57 14.18 -0.51
C LYS A 41 12.76 15.03 -1.48
N SER A 42 11.58 14.57 -1.89
CA SER A 42 10.70 15.31 -2.81
C SER A 42 9.94 16.42 -2.09
N LYS A 43 10.12 17.66 -2.56
CA LYS A 43 9.50 18.86 -1.97
C LYS A 43 8.02 19.05 -2.28
N SER A 44 7.51 18.40 -3.34
CA SER A 44 6.13 18.53 -3.82
C SER A 44 5.37 17.22 -3.64
N LEU A 45 4.11 17.32 -3.23
CA LEU A 45 3.23 16.17 -3.04
C LEU A 45 3.05 15.38 -4.34
N ASP A 46 2.95 16.07 -5.48
CA ASP A 46 2.88 15.48 -6.82
C ASP A 46 4.05 14.52 -7.07
N LYS A 47 5.29 15.00 -6.83
CA LYS A 47 6.50 14.21 -7.01
C LYS A 47 6.58 13.03 -6.03
N LYS A 48 6.10 13.21 -4.80
CA LYS A 48 6.01 12.12 -3.82
C LYS A 48 5.08 11.01 -4.31
N VAL A 49 3.92 11.38 -4.85
CA VAL A 49 2.95 10.42 -5.37
C VAL A 49 3.44 9.76 -6.66
N GLU A 50 4.08 10.49 -7.57
CA GLU A 50 4.71 9.90 -8.78
C GLU A 50 5.76 8.86 -8.39
N LYS A 51 6.63 9.18 -7.44
CA LYS A 51 7.65 8.24 -6.95
C LYS A 51 7.01 7.04 -6.26
N LEU A 52 5.93 7.24 -5.50
CA LEU A 52 5.16 6.17 -4.87
C LEU A 52 4.56 5.24 -5.94
N THR A 53 4.02 5.78 -7.02
CA THR A 53 3.52 5.01 -8.17
C THR A 53 4.62 4.16 -8.82
N GLU A 54 5.82 4.71 -9.03
CA GLU A 54 6.95 3.96 -9.58
C GLU A 54 7.38 2.80 -8.67
N VAL A 55 7.38 3.03 -7.35
CA VAL A 55 7.72 2.00 -6.35
C VAL A 55 6.71 0.87 -6.38
N LEU A 56 5.41 1.18 -6.33
CA LEU A 56 4.36 0.18 -6.41
C LEU A 56 4.43 -0.61 -7.72
N THR A 57 4.74 0.07 -8.82
CA THR A 57 4.96 -0.57 -10.13
C THR A 57 6.11 -1.57 -10.11
N LYS A 58 7.23 -1.23 -9.46
CA LYS A 58 8.38 -2.15 -9.30
C LYS A 58 8.06 -3.34 -8.40
N GLU A 59 7.20 -3.16 -7.41
CA GLU A 59 6.75 -4.23 -6.52
C GLU A 59 5.68 -5.13 -7.13
N GLY A 60 5.29 -4.87 -8.39
CA GLY A 60 4.39 -5.71 -9.18
C GLY A 60 2.92 -5.28 -9.17
N PHE A 61 2.60 -4.11 -8.62
CA PHE A 61 1.28 -3.50 -8.77
C PHE A 61 1.20 -2.76 -10.11
N ALA A 62 0.07 -2.81 -10.81
CA ALA A 62 -0.18 -1.88 -11.90
C ALA A 62 -0.68 -0.55 -11.31
N ALA A 63 0.25 0.32 -10.90
CA ALA A 63 -0.08 1.58 -10.24
C ALA A 63 -0.04 2.76 -11.23
N THR A 64 -1.00 3.68 -11.11
CA THR A 64 -1.01 4.98 -11.81
C THR A 64 -1.36 6.09 -10.83
N SER A 65 -0.90 7.32 -11.11
CA SER A 65 -1.30 8.51 -10.37
C SER A 65 -1.90 9.54 -11.31
N ASP A 66 -3.01 10.14 -10.89
CA ASP A 66 -3.73 11.16 -11.65
C ASP A 66 -4.12 12.33 -10.74
N LYS A 67 -4.20 13.54 -11.30
CA LYS A 67 -4.67 14.71 -10.55
C LYS A 67 -6.19 14.70 -10.60
N GLY A 68 -6.81 14.49 -9.44
CA GLY A 68 -8.27 14.43 -9.34
C GLY A 68 -8.91 15.66 -9.96
N SER A 69 -9.96 15.45 -10.76
CA SER A 69 -10.71 16.53 -11.39
C SER A 69 -11.59 17.23 -10.36
N GLY A 70 -11.05 18.27 -9.70
CA GLY A 70 -11.77 19.07 -8.73
C GLY A 70 -11.04 20.37 -8.33
N PRO A 71 -11.72 21.32 -7.68
CA PRO A 71 -11.13 22.59 -7.22
C PRO A 71 -10.14 22.41 -6.05
N THR A 72 -10.14 21.24 -5.42
CA THR A 72 -9.19 20.83 -4.39
C THR A 72 -8.01 20.09 -5.03
N HIS A 73 -6.78 20.36 -4.59
CA HIS A 73 -5.57 19.60 -4.95
C HIS A 73 -5.65 18.15 -4.42
N THR A 74 -6.51 17.33 -5.01
CA THR A 74 -6.62 15.90 -4.74
C THR A 74 -5.78 15.14 -5.74
N ILE A 75 -4.96 14.20 -5.26
CA ILE A 75 -4.21 13.28 -6.11
C ILE A 75 -4.78 11.88 -5.91
N GLN A 76 -5.13 11.23 -7.00
CA GLN A 76 -5.65 9.87 -7.00
C GLN A 76 -4.52 8.90 -7.32
N LEU A 77 -4.33 7.91 -6.45
CA LEU A 77 -3.45 6.78 -6.68
C LEU A 77 -4.32 5.56 -7.01
N CYS A 78 -4.24 5.09 -8.25
CA CYS A 78 -4.94 3.88 -8.68
C CYS A 78 -3.98 2.69 -8.58
N GLN A 79 -4.40 1.62 -7.92
CA GLN A 79 -3.67 0.35 -7.87
C GLN A 79 -4.52 -0.73 -8.55
N HIS A 80 -3.97 -1.37 -9.57
CA HIS A 80 -4.58 -2.51 -10.25
C HIS A 80 -3.68 -3.75 -10.10
N ASN A 81 -4.28 -4.93 -10.23
CA ASN A 81 -3.58 -6.21 -10.23
C ASN A 81 -2.69 -6.43 -8.99
N CYS A 82 -3.27 -6.24 -7.79
CA CYS A 82 -2.56 -6.47 -6.53
C CYS A 82 -1.96 -7.89 -6.53
N PRO A 83 -0.63 -8.05 -6.37
CA PRO A 83 0.03 -9.35 -6.45
C PRO A 83 -0.39 -10.32 -5.34
N ILE A 84 -1.02 -9.80 -4.28
CA ILE A 84 -1.59 -10.57 -3.18
C ILE A 84 -3.11 -10.45 -3.13
N ALA A 85 -3.79 -10.11 -4.23
CA ALA A 85 -5.24 -9.90 -4.28
C ALA A 85 -6.00 -11.04 -3.59
N HIS A 86 -5.65 -12.30 -3.89
CA HIS A 86 -6.31 -13.47 -3.30
C HIS A 86 -6.18 -13.57 -1.77
N VAL A 87 -5.07 -13.06 -1.21
CA VAL A 87 -4.85 -13.01 0.25
C VAL A 87 -5.54 -11.79 0.85
N ALA A 88 -5.46 -10.64 0.18
CA ALA A 88 -6.06 -9.39 0.61
C ALA A 88 -7.61 -9.45 0.62
N GLU A 89 -8.22 -10.24 -0.26
CA GLU A 89 -9.67 -10.50 -0.26
C GLU A 89 -10.15 -11.17 1.04
N LYS A 90 -9.31 -12.01 1.65
CA LYS A 90 -9.62 -12.71 2.91
C LYS A 90 -9.14 -11.94 4.14
N HIS A 91 -8.14 -11.08 3.97
CA HIS A 91 -7.47 -10.34 5.04
C HIS A 91 -7.34 -8.86 4.67
N ASN A 92 -8.33 -8.06 5.07
CA ASN A 92 -8.33 -6.61 4.82
C ASN A 92 -7.19 -5.88 5.54
N GLU A 93 -6.57 -6.50 6.55
CA GLU A 93 -5.41 -6.00 7.26
C GLU A 93 -4.25 -5.61 6.33
N PHE A 94 -4.09 -6.28 5.17
CA PHE A 94 -3.07 -5.90 4.19
C PHE A 94 -3.36 -4.54 3.56
N CYS A 95 -4.60 -4.31 3.14
CA CYS A 95 -5.01 -3.03 2.56
C CYS A 95 -4.97 -1.90 3.58
N ASP A 96 -5.33 -2.18 4.84
CA ASP A 96 -5.26 -1.21 5.94
C ASP A 96 -3.81 -0.79 6.21
N ALA A 97 -2.89 -1.76 6.36
CA ALA A 97 -1.48 -1.49 6.59
C ALA A 97 -0.82 -0.71 5.44
N GLU A 98 -1.18 -0.99 4.18
CA GLU A 98 -0.72 -0.20 3.04
C GLU A 98 -1.20 1.26 3.12
N LEU A 99 -2.48 1.46 3.46
CA LEU A 99 -3.08 2.79 3.54
C LEU A 99 -2.51 3.61 4.71
N GLU A 100 -2.31 3.00 5.88
CA GLU A 100 -1.61 3.63 7.01
C GLU A 100 -0.19 4.06 6.60
N MET A 101 0.51 3.22 5.85
CA MET A 101 1.85 3.54 5.36
C MET A 101 1.84 4.70 4.36
N PHE A 102 0.87 4.76 3.44
CA PHE A 102 0.73 5.89 2.52
C PHE A 102 0.47 7.20 3.24
N ASN A 103 -0.39 7.20 4.27
CA ASN A 103 -0.63 8.36 5.12
C ASN A 103 0.68 8.84 5.77
N SER A 104 1.46 7.92 6.31
CA SER A 104 2.73 8.22 6.98
C SER A 104 3.76 8.84 6.03
N ILE A 105 3.93 8.28 4.83
CA ILE A 105 4.95 8.74 3.85
C ILE A 105 4.56 10.06 3.18
N LEU A 106 3.29 10.20 2.79
CA LEU A 106 2.82 11.37 2.08
C LEU A 106 2.58 12.55 3.03
N GLY A 107 2.33 12.27 4.32
CA GLY A 107 2.04 13.28 5.34
C GLY A 107 0.69 13.98 5.12
N VAL A 108 -0.21 13.35 4.35
CA VAL A 108 -1.56 13.84 4.08
C VAL A 108 -2.56 12.73 4.32
N ASN A 109 -3.82 13.12 4.54
CA ASN A 109 -4.90 12.15 4.71
C ASN A 109 -5.18 11.45 3.38
N VAL A 110 -4.90 10.14 3.33
CA VAL A 110 -5.23 9.27 2.20
C VAL A 110 -6.52 8.54 2.54
N THR A 111 -7.51 8.66 1.67
CA THR A 111 -8.80 7.96 1.79
C THR A 111 -8.94 6.96 0.64
N ARG A 112 -9.43 5.76 0.93
CA ARG A 112 -9.74 4.76 -0.09
C ARG A 112 -11.00 5.17 -0.86
N LEU A 113 -10.85 5.39 -2.17
CA LEU A 113 -11.98 5.52 -3.08
C LEU A 113 -12.42 4.10 -3.47
N SER A 114 -13.24 3.49 -2.62
CA SER A 114 -13.84 2.19 -2.91
C SER A 114 -14.92 2.35 -3.98
N THR A 115 -14.76 1.66 -5.11
CA THR A 115 -15.87 1.20 -5.97
C THR A 115 -15.84 -0.32 -5.95
#